data_AF-A0A2E9R0K2-F1
#
_entry.id   AF-A0A2E9R0K2-F1
#
_cell.length_a   1.000
_cell.length_b   1.000
_cell.length_c   1.000
_cell.angle_alpha   90.00
_cell.angle_beta   90.00
_cell.angle_gamma   90.00
#
_symmetry.space_group_name_H-M   'P 1'
#
loop_
_entity.id
_entity.type
_entity.pdbx_description
1 polymer ?
#
loop_
_entity_poly.entity_id
_entity_poly.type
_entity_poly.pdbx_seq_one_letter_code
_entity_poly.pdbx_strand_id
1 'polypeptide(L)'
;MGTIGWVCVHYNIVTAIRFDMTIKGVLMNHQDTNNNPHHPNRRRFLGACAKWCAGFAAMWFPVSAFGCANKKQCKPTEDNIEGPYYRGGAPWKTHLVPKGEGGVPLEISGVVYAADCKTPLANCLVDVWHADAKGSYDNDGVDDPPKQTTKYRGRMRTNAKGEYRYTTVVPGRYLNGPTYRPAHIHYKVEAKGHEPLTTQLYFAGDPYIKGDAFVRASLVISLYSHGKGKKGVFNIVLAKKQ
;
A
#
# COMPACT_ATOMS: atom_id res chain seq x y z
N MET A 1 -39.85 -29.88 -11.96
CA MET A 1 -39.74 -29.54 -10.52
C MET A 1 -38.55 -28.61 -10.36
N GLY A 2 -38.81 -27.31 -10.23
CA GLY A 2 -37.76 -26.29 -10.12
C GLY A 2 -37.52 -25.92 -8.66
N THR A 3 -36.26 -25.93 -8.23
CA THR A 3 -35.80 -25.35 -6.96
C THR A 3 -35.46 -23.88 -7.17
N ILE A 4 -36.18 -23.01 -6.47
CA ILE A 4 -35.94 -21.56 -6.39
C ILE A 4 -34.85 -21.32 -5.33
N GLY A 5 -33.68 -20.85 -5.75
CA GLY A 5 -32.60 -20.41 -4.86
C GLY A 5 -32.61 -18.89 -4.72
N TRP A 6 -32.66 -18.40 -3.49
CA TRP A 6 -32.70 -16.99 -3.12
C TRP A 6 -31.35 -16.31 -3.34
N VAL A 7 -31.34 -15.09 -3.89
CA VAL A 7 -30.16 -14.21 -3.89
C VAL A 7 -30.44 -13.00 -3.01
N CYS A 8 -29.58 -12.81 -2.00
CA CYS A 8 -29.59 -11.67 -1.09
C CYS A 8 -29.52 -10.33 -1.84
N VAL A 9 -30.50 -9.47 -1.60
CA VAL A 9 -30.46 -8.05 -1.94
C VAL A 9 -29.66 -7.34 -0.84
N HIS A 10 -28.50 -6.77 -1.18
CA HIS A 10 -27.79 -5.85 -0.30
C HIS A 10 -28.28 -4.42 -0.53
N TYR A 11 -28.88 -3.83 0.51
CA TYR A 11 -29.20 -2.41 0.57
C TYR A 11 -27.91 -1.60 0.76
N ASN A 12 -27.62 -0.66 -0.15
CA ASN A 12 -26.65 0.40 0.11
C ASN A 12 -27.38 1.61 0.70
N ILE A 13 -27.19 1.84 2.00
CA ILE A 13 -27.53 3.11 2.67
C ILE A 13 -26.45 4.11 2.29
N VAL A 14 -26.79 5.11 1.47
CA VAL A 14 -25.95 6.29 1.26
C VAL A 14 -26.34 7.32 2.31
N THR A 15 -25.46 7.53 3.28
CA THR A 15 -25.55 8.65 4.23
C THR A 15 -25.38 9.96 3.46
N ALA A 16 -26.45 10.74 3.32
CA ALA A 16 -26.40 12.09 2.77
C ALA A 16 -25.72 13.03 3.78
N ILE A 17 -24.53 13.53 3.44
CA ILE A 17 -23.89 14.65 4.13
C ILE A 17 -24.54 15.94 3.59
N ARG A 18 -25.30 16.64 4.43
CA ARG A 18 -25.83 17.98 4.12
C ARG A 18 -24.68 19.00 4.18
N PHE A 19 -24.45 19.71 3.08
CA PHE A 19 -23.74 20.98 3.08
C PHE A 19 -24.78 22.09 3.29
N ASP A 20 -24.62 22.86 4.37
CA ASP A 20 -25.43 24.03 4.67
C ASP A 20 -24.82 25.24 3.95
N MET A 21 -25.55 25.82 3.00
CA MET A 21 -25.14 27.01 2.25
C MET A 21 -25.97 28.19 2.75
N THR A 22 -25.37 29.00 3.62
CA THR A 22 -25.94 30.23 4.15
C THR A 22 -25.97 31.30 3.05
N ILE A 23 -27.14 31.57 2.46
CA ILE A 23 -27.37 32.75 1.61
C ILE A 23 -27.87 33.89 2.49
N LYS A 24 -27.05 34.94 2.64
CA LYS A 24 -27.44 36.21 3.25
C LYS A 24 -28.10 37.12 2.21
N GLY A 25 -29.31 37.60 2.53
CA GLY A 25 -29.60 39.03 2.49
C GLY A 25 -30.12 39.62 1.18
N VAL A 26 -31.45 39.65 1.10
CA VAL A 26 -32.35 40.62 0.44
C VAL A 26 -31.78 42.04 0.33
N LEU A 27 -31.95 42.67 -0.84
CA LEU A 27 -32.39 44.06 -0.94
C LEU A 27 -33.28 44.26 -2.18
N MET A 28 -34.45 44.83 -1.94
CA MET A 28 -35.50 45.16 -2.90
C MET A 28 -35.06 46.28 -3.84
N ASN A 29 -35.54 46.26 -5.08
CA ASN A 29 -36.02 47.50 -5.68
C ASN A 29 -37.17 47.25 -6.65
N HIS A 30 -38.25 47.97 -6.38
CA HIS A 30 -39.53 47.93 -7.04
C HIS A 30 -39.58 49.13 -7.97
N GLN A 31 -39.76 48.92 -9.28
CA GLN A 31 -40.29 49.93 -10.19
C GLN A 31 -41.22 49.26 -11.18
N ASP A 32 -42.51 49.51 -10.97
CA ASP A 32 -43.57 49.35 -11.94
C ASP A 32 -43.55 50.55 -12.90
N THR A 33 -43.67 50.32 -14.20
CA THR A 33 -44.49 51.15 -15.10
C THR A 33 -44.99 50.35 -16.31
N ASN A 34 -46.31 50.16 -16.34
CA ASN A 34 -47.24 49.93 -17.44
C ASN A 34 -46.75 50.16 -18.90
N ASN A 35 -47.09 49.25 -19.83
CA ASN A 35 -48.17 49.48 -20.82
C ASN A 35 -48.31 48.39 -21.91
N ASN A 36 -49.58 48.02 -22.10
CA ASN A 36 -50.29 47.61 -23.33
C ASN A 36 -50.68 46.12 -23.50
N PRO A 37 -51.98 45.80 -23.71
CA PRO A 37 -52.53 44.45 -23.61
C PRO A 37 -52.85 43.83 -24.98
N HIS A 38 -52.50 42.56 -25.17
CA HIS A 38 -53.19 41.70 -26.12
C HIS A 38 -53.35 40.29 -25.54
N HIS A 39 -54.50 40.06 -24.92
CA HIS A 39 -55.10 38.73 -24.70
C HIS A 39 -55.79 38.29 -26.01
N PRO A 40 -55.98 36.98 -26.33
CA PRO A 40 -56.64 36.03 -25.42
C PRO A 40 -56.21 34.55 -25.47
N ASN A 41 -56.86 33.82 -24.57
CA ASN A 41 -56.74 32.42 -24.19
C ASN A 41 -57.25 31.38 -25.21
N ARG A 42 -56.72 30.16 -25.04
CA ARG A 42 -57.36 28.82 -25.12
C ARG A 42 -58.49 28.60 -26.15
N ARG A 43 -58.18 27.87 -27.23
CA ARG A 43 -58.79 26.59 -27.68
C ARG A 43 -58.46 26.35 -29.17
N ARG A 44 -58.46 25.05 -29.54
CA ARG A 44 -58.35 24.46 -30.91
C ARG A 44 -56.90 24.14 -31.32
N PHE A 45 -56.53 22.98 -31.86
CA PHE A 45 -57.24 22.00 -32.68
C PHE A 45 -56.61 20.58 -32.48
N LEU A 46 -57.44 19.53 -32.50
CA LEU A 46 -57.07 18.11 -32.58
C LEU A 46 -56.92 17.66 -34.04
N GLY A 47 -56.09 16.64 -34.32
CA GLY A 47 -56.12 15.85 -35.57
C GLY A 47 -54.71 15.51 -36.07
N ALA A 48 -54.11 14.40 -35.63
CA ALA A 48 -54.19 13.06 -36.23
C ALA A 48 -53.32 12.88 -37.50
N CYS A 49 -52.29 12.03 -37.40
CA CYS A 49 -52.06 10.93 -38.34
C CYS A 49 -51.05 9.94 -37.74
N ALA A 50 -51.56 8.74 -37.48
CA ALA A 50 -50.80 7.57 -37.08
C ALA A 50 -50.12 6.90 -38.29
N LYS A 51 -49.22 5.95 -37.97
CA LYS A 51 -48.68 4.86 -38.80
C LYS A 51 -47.36 5.17 -39.51
N TRP A 52 -46.26 4.77 -38.89
CA TRP A 52 -45.24 3.90 -39.49
C TRP A 52 -44.61 3.08 -38.36
N CYS A 53 -45.13 1.88 -38.13
CA CYS A 53 -44.40 0.81 -37.44
C CYS A 53 -44.37 -0.37 -38.40
N ALA A 54 -43.20 -0.67 -38.96
CA ALA A 54 -42.81 -2.03 -39.33
C ALA A 54 -41.32 -2.05 -39.67
N GLY A 55 -40.56 -2.85 -38.93
CA GLY A 55 -39.31 -3.39 -39.44
C GLY A 55 -38.04 -2.96 -38.72
N PHE A 56 -37.94 -3.19 -37.41
CA PHE A 56 -36.76 -3.81 -36.81
C PHE A 56 -37.22 -4.48 -35.52
N ALA A 57 -37.17 -5.81 -35.48
CA ALA A 57 -37.43 -6.57 -34.28
C ALA A 57 -36.46 -6.09 -33.19
N ALA A 58 -36.98 -5.37 -32.19
CA ALA A 58 -36.25 -5.00 -31.00
C ALA A 58 -36.00 -6.28 -30.20
N MET A 59 -34.95 -7.00 -30.59
CA MET A 59 -34.41 -8.12 -29.85
C MET A 59 -33.97 -7.56 -28.50
N TRP A 60 -34.77 -7.82 -27.48
CA TRP A 60 -34.53 -7.43 -26.10
C TRP A 60 -33.36 -8.27 -25.58
N PHE A 61 -32.15 -7.95 -26.04
CA PHE A 61 -30.95 -8.51 -25.46
C PHE A 61 -30.82 -7.91 -24.06
N PRO A 62 -30.78 -8.74 -23.00
CA PRO A 62 -30.35 -8.22 -21.72
C PRO A 62 -28.95 -7.66 -21.94
N VAL A 63 -28.80 -6.34 -21.77
CA VAL A 63 -27.48 -5.73 -21.66
C VAL A 63 -26.93 -6.27 -20.35
N SER A 64 -26.29 -7.44 -20.42
CA SER A 64 -25.48 -7.98 -19.35
C SER A 64 -24.44 -6.91 -19.08
N ALA A 65 -24.65 -6.14 -18.01
CA ALA A 65 -23.63 -5.27 -17.46
C ALA A 65 -22.49 -6.19 -17.01
N PHE A 66 -21.55 -6.44 -17.92
CA PHE A 66 -20.27 -7.02 -17.60
C PHE A 66 -19.57 -6.00 -16.71
N GLY A 67 -19.82 -6.11 -15.41
CA GLY A 67 -19.01 -5.44 -14.41
C GLY A 67 -17.60 -5.94 -14.61
N CYS A 68 -16.74 -5.10 -15.20
CA CYS A 68 -15.30 -5.30 -15.16
C CYS A 68 -14.90 -5.25 -13.69
N ALA A 69 -14.90 -6.41 -13.03
CA ALA A 69 -14.28 -6.59 -11.74
C ALA A 69 -12.81 -6.20 -11.93
N ASN A 70 -12.46 -5.00 -11.46
CA ASN A 70 -11.11 -4.47 -11.51
C ASN A 70 -10.26 -5.33 -10.56
N LYS A 71 -9.71 -6.44 -11.07
CA LYS A 71 -8.84 -7.32 -10.29
C LYS A 71 -7.68 -6.46 -9.84
N LYS A 72 -7.58 -6.17 -8.53
CA LYS A 72 -6.39 -5.55 -7.95
C LYS A 72 -5.19 -6.37 -8.41
N GLN A 73 -4.39 -5.78 -9.30
CA GLN A 73 -3.23 -6.44 -9.85
C GLN A 73 -2.25 -6.70 -8.71
N CYS A 74 -1.87 -7.96 -8.52
CA CYS A 74 -0.78 -8.30 -7.62
C CYS A 74 0.48 -7.59 -8.11
N LYS A 75 1.11 -6.83 -7.23
CA LYS A 75 2.37 -6.14 -7.51
C LYS A 75 3.46 -6.76 -6.65
N PRO A 76 4.61 -7.13 -7.24
CA PRO A 76 5.81 -7.46 -6.48
C PRO A 76 6.18 -6.34 -5.52
N THR A 77 6.89 -6.68 -4.44
CA THR A 77 7.47 -5.69 -3.54
C THR A 77 8.46 -4.84 -4.32
N GLU A 78 8.37 -3.52 -4.17
CA GLU A 78 9.27 -2.59 -4.85
C GLU A 78 10.71 -2.82 -4.39
N ASP A 79 11.64 -2.77 -5.33
CA ASP A 79 13.06 -2.73 -5.04
C ASP A 79 13.44 -1.38 -4.41
N ASN A 80 14.60 -1.38 -3.75
CA ASN A 80 15.19 -0.16 -3.22
C ASN A 80 16.71 -0.25 -3.29
N ILE A 81 17.38 0.89 -3.17
CA ILE A 81 18.84 0.93 -3.25
C ILE A 81 19.46 0.00 -2.18
N GLU A 82 20.54 -0.67 -2.53
CA GLU A 82 21.28 -1.53 -1.59
C GLU A 82 21.94 -0.70 -0.48
N GLY A 83 22.42 0.49 -0.83
CA GLY A 83 23.25 1.31 0.03
C GLY A 83 24.68 0.75 0.15
N PRO A 84 25.60 1.52 0.76
CA PRO A 84 27.02 1.16 0.79
C PRO A 84 27.36 0.11 1.86
N TYR A 85 26.42 -0.19 2.77
CA TYR A 85 26.68 -0.96 3.98
C TYR A 85 26.38 -2.45 3.87
N TYR A 86 25.93 -2.95 2.71
CA TYR A 86 25.72 -4.39 2.53
C TYR A 86 27.06 -5.15 2.59
N ARG A 87 27.04 -6.29 3.27
CA ARG A 87 28.14 -7.27 3.28
C ARG A 87 27.56 -8.67 3.31
N GLY A 88 28.02 -9.51 2.39
CA GLY A 88 27.66 -10.93 2.38
C GLY A 88 28.23 -11.68 3.58
N GLY A 89 27.61 -12.82 3.92
CA GLY A 89 28.12 -13.70 4.97
C GLY A 89 27.61 -13.41 6.38
N ALA A 90 26.51 -12.67 6.53
CA ALA A 90 25.86 -12.50 7.83
C ALA A 90 25.53 -13.86 8.50
N PRO A 91 25.55 -13.97 9.83
CA PRO A 91 25.35 -15.24 10.52
C PRO A 91 23.89 -15.71 10.39
N TRP A 92 23.68 -17.02 10.44
CA TRP A 92 22.32 -17.60 10.51
C TRP A 92 21.74 -17.39 11.90
N LYS A 93 20.96 -16.31 12.08
CA LYS A 93 20.34 -15.96 13.36
C LYS A 93 19.12 -15.07 13.15
N THR A 94 18.18 -15.16 14.08
CA THR A 94 16.95 -14.36 14.13
C THR A 94 16.91 -13.39 15.31
N HIS A 95 17.97 -13.35 16.13
CA HIS A 95 18.20 -12.32 17.13
C HIS A 95 19.41 -11.49 16.69
N LEU A 96 19.18 -10.23 16.31
CA LEU A 96 20.20 -9.42 15.64
C LEU A 96 20.98 -8.50 16.58
N VAL A 97 20.46 -8.28 17.80
CA VAL A 97 21.07 -7.37 18.78
C VAL A 97 22.36 -7.97 19.33
N PRO A 98 23.50 -7.28 19.22
CA PRO A 98 24.74 -7.69 19.89
C PRO A 98 24.61 -7.66 21.42
N LYS A 99 25.37 -8.50 22.12
CA LYS A 99 25.40 -8.50 23.58
C LYS A 99 25.85 -7.14 24.12
N GLY A 100 25.10 -6.61 25.09
CA GLY A 100 25.41 -5.33 25.75
C GLY A 100 24.94 -4.10 24.99
N GLU A 101 24.35 -4.26 23.80
CA GLU A 101 23.72 -3.14 23.09
C GLU A 101 22.23 -3.03 23.42
N GLY A 102 21.69 -1.82 23.26
CA GLY A 102 20.35 -1.46 23.65
C GLY A 102 19.65 -0.59 22.62
N GLY A 103 18.37 -0.33 22.85
CA GLY A 103 17.48 0.41 21.97
C GLY A 103 16.05 0.01 22.25
N VAL A 104 15.10 0.58 21.51
CA VAL A 104 13.70 0.15 21.60
C VAL A 104 13.58 -1.23 20.96
N PRO A 105 13.22 -2.30 21.71
CA PRO A 105 13.13 -3.64 21.13
C PRO A 105 12.12 -3.68 19.99
N LEU A 106 12.44 -4.40 18.93
CA LEU A 106 11.64 -4.52 17.71
C LEU A 106 11.57 -5.98 17.27
N GLU A 107 10.38 -6.48 17.02
CA GLU A 107 10.18 -7.76 16.31
C GLU A 107 9.53 -7.49 14.96
N ILE A 108 10.14 -8.00 13.89
CA ILE A 108 9.56 -7.97 12.55
C ILE A 108 9.21 -9.40 12.15
N SER A 109 8.06 -9.53 11.51
CA SER A 109 7.63 -10.79 10.89
C SER A 109 7.00 -10.55 9.53
N GLY A 110 6.86 -11.59 8.73
CA GLY A 110 6.16 -11.51 7.47
C GLY A 110 6.12 -12.84 6.76
N VAL A 111 5.45 -12.85 5.62
CA VAL A 111 5.40 -13.97 4.69
C VAL A 111 6.04 -13.54 3.37
N VAL A 112 6.87 -14.41 2.79
CA VAL A 112 7.34 -14.26 1.41
C VAL A 112 6.35 -15.00 0.50
N TYR A 113 5.81 -14.30 -0.48
CA TYR A 113 4.86 -14.80 -1.47
C TYR A 113 5.48 -14.82 -2.87
N ALA A 114 4.96 -15.70 -3.72
CA ALA A 114 5.21 -15.70 -5.16
C ALA A 114 4.54 -14.50 -5.83
N ALA A 115 4.83 -14.31 -7.13
CA ALA A 115 4.32 -13.20 -7.94
C ALA A 115 2.78 -13.16 -8.11
N ASP A 116 2.04 -14.12 -7.56
CA ASP A 116 0.58 -14.14 -7.52
C ASP A 116 -0.02 -13.52 -6.24
N CYS A 117 0.84 -13.07 -5.30
CA CYS A 117 0.49 -12.49 -3.99
C CYS A 117 -0.29 -13.46 -3.07
N LYS A 118 -0.30 -14.75 -3.37
CA LYS A 118 -1.12 -15.74 -2.67
C LYS A 118 -0.31 -16.94 -2.22
N THR A 119 0.57 -17.44 -3.07
CA THR A 119 1.33 -18.66 -2.82
C THR A 119 2.51 -18.34 -1.92
N PRO A 120 2.54 -18.81 -0.66
CA PRO A 120 3.70 -18.61 0.21
C PRO A 120 4.90 -19.41 -0.29
N LEU A 121 6.08 -18.84 -0.18
CA LEU A 121 7.34 -19.45 -0.62
C LEU A 121 8.16 -19.91 0.58
N ALA A 122 8.30 -21.22 0.73
CA ALA A 122 9.16 -21.83 1.73
C ALA A 122 10.64 -21.76 1.36
N ASN A 123 11.53 -21.88 2.36
CA ASN A 123 12.98 -22.00 2.20
C ASN A 123 13.64 -20.80 1.49
N CYS A 124 12.97 -19.64 1.43
CA CYS A 124 13.53 -18.39 0.89
C CYS A 124 14.62 -17.90 1.84
N LEU A 125 15.79 -17.52 1.30
CA LEU A 125 16.77 -16.78 2.07
C LEU A 125 16.23 -15.37 2.31
N VAL A 126 16.23 -14.94 3.57
CA VAL A 126 15.98 -13.55 3.97
C VAL A 126 17.23 -13.08 4.70
N ASP A 127 17.98 -12.17 4.08
CA ASP A 127 19.19 -11.53 4.62
C ASP A 127 18.85 -10.09 5.03
N VAL A 128 19.13 -9.74 6.28
CA VAL A 128 18.70 -8.49 6.91
C VAL A 128 19.90 -7.78 7.49
N TRP A 129 20.01 -6.48 7.24
CA TRP A 129 20.99 -5.61 7.89
C TRP A 129 20.41 -4.23 8.17
N HIS A 130 20.85 -3.58 9.25
CA HIS A 130 20.47 -2.21 9.57
C HIS A 130 21.49 -1.55 10.50
N ALA A 131 21.38 -0.24 10.68
CA ALA A 131 22.17 0.52 11.64
C ALA A 131 21.78 0.20 13.08
N ASP A 132 22.67 0.46 14.04
CA ASP A 132 22.32 0.43 15.46
C ASP A 132 21.25 1.48 15.83
N ALA A 133 20.84 1.53 17.10
CA ALA A 133 19.85 2.50 17.58
C ALA A 133 20.28 3.98 17.46
N LYS A 134 21.55 4.25 17.19
CA LYS A 134 22.13 5.60 17.01
C LYS A 134 22.35 5.96 15.54
N GLY A 135 22.12 5.02 14.62
CA GLY A 135 22.30 5.25 13.18
C GLY A 135 23.68 4.85 12.66
N SER A 136 24.50 4.15 13.45
CA SER A 136 25.82 3.70 13.01
C SER A 136 25.77 2.27 12.46
N TYR A 137 26.37 2.07 11.29
CA TYR A 137 26.67 0.75 10.76
C TYR A 137 28.01 0.25 11.31
N ASP A 138 28.15 -1.07 11.37
CA ASP A 138 29.36 -1.71 11.89
C ASP A 138 30.57 -1.67 10.94
N ASN A 139 30.37 -1.17 9.72
CA ASN A 139 31.40 -0.83 8.74
C ASN A 139 31.36 0.64 8.33
N ASP A 140 30.80 1.51 9.15
CA ASP A 140 30.84 2.94 8.87
C ASP A 140 32.28 3.46 8.99
N GLY A 141 32.73 4.28 8.03
CA GLY A 141 34.04 4.92 8.05
C GLY A 141 35.26 4.00 7.88
N VAL A 142 35.11 2.78 7.36
CA VAL A 142 36.23 1.88 7.09
C VAL A 142 36.22 1.38 5.66
N ASP A 143 37.29 1.65 4.90
CA ASP A 143 37.46 1.15 3.52
C ASP A 143 37.62 -0.38 3.47
N ASP A 144 38.23 -0.97 4.52
CA ASP A 144 38.39 -2.42 4.73
C ASP A 144 38.17 -2.79 6.22
N PRO A 145 36.90 -2.91 6.68
CA PRO A 145 36.59 -3.23 8.07
C PRO A 145 37.15 -4.60 8.45
N PRO A 146 37.72 -4.77 9.68
CA PRO A 146 38.26 -6.05 10.13
C PRO A 146 37.23 -7.18 9.95
N LYS A 147 37.73 -8.35 9.53
CA LYS A 147 36.95 -9.52 9.09
C LYS A 147 35.62 -9.68 9.86
N GLN A 148 34.51 -9.50 9.13
CA GLN A 148 33.14 -9.87 9.51
C GLN A 148 32.66 -9.40 10.89
N THR A 149 32.59 -8.09 11.13
CA THR A 149 31.58 -7.62 12.08
C THR A 149 30.17 -7.89 11.52
N THR A 150 29.30 -8.38 12.40
CA THR A 150 27.96 -8.87 12.08
C THR A 150 26.90 -8.27 13.01
N LYS A 151 27.17 -7.06 13.52
CA LYS A 151 26.25 -6.36 14.40
C LYS A 151 25.01 -5.98 13.60
N TYR A 152 23.82 -6.28 14.13
CA TYR A 152 22.55 -5.98 13.48
C TYR A 152 22.40 -6.56 12.07
N ARG A 153 23.07 -7.69 11.81
CA ARG A 153 22.99 -8.46 10.55
C ARG A 153 22.54 -9.89 10.83
N GLY A 154 21.72 -10.48 9.97
CA GLY A 154 21.35 -11.89 10.10
C GLY A 154 20.68 -12.47 8.87
N ARG A 155 20.89 -13.77 8.67
CA ARG A 155 20.22 -14.58 7.64
C ARG A 155 19.28 -15.58 8.30
N MET A 156 18.15 -15.79 7.65
CA MET A 156 17.16 -16.79 8.05
C MET A 156 16.50 -17.39 6.81
N ARG A 157 15.76 -18.49 7.01
CA ARG A 157 14.95 -19.10 5.96
C ARG A 157 13.49 -19.05 6.32
N THR A 158 12.64 -18.81 5.31
CA THR A 158 11.19 -18.94 5.52
C THR A 158 10.81 -20.38 5.81
N ASN A 159 9.82 -20.57 6.70
CA ASN A 159 9.31 -21.89 7.03
C ASN A 159 8.39 -22.45 5.93
N ALA A 160 7.76 -23.61 6.17
CA ALA A 160 6.84 -24.26 5.21
C ALA A 160 5.62 -23.40 4.81
N LYS A 161 5.25 -22.40 5.62
CA LYS A 161 4.18 -21.44 5.36
C LYS A 161 4.69 -20.11 4.76
N GLY A 162 5.97 -20.06 4.37
CA GLY A 162 6.61 -18.86 3.86
C GLY A 162 6.91 -17.79 4.90
N GLU A 163 6.74 -18.10 6.20
CA GLU A 163 6.88 -17.13 7.27
C GLU A 163 8.35 -16.94 7.68
N TYR A 164 8.72 -15.71 7.99
CA TYR A 164 9.98 -15.36 8.65
C TYR A 164 9.72 -14.43 9.85
N ARG A 165 10.65 -14.44 10.82
CA ARG A 165 10.60 -13.60 12.01
C ARG A 165 12.00 -13.35 12.55
N TYR A 166 12.26 -12.13 13.00
CA TYR A 166 13.47 -11.80 13.74
C TYR A 166 13.20 -10.72 14.79
N THR A 167 14.09 -10.65 15.78
CA THR A 167 14.09 -9.64 16.85
C THR A 167 15.37 -8.81 16.75
N THR A 168 15.20 -7.50 16.97
CA THR A 168 16.25 -6.49 16.89
C THR A 168 15.86 -5.26 17.73
N VAL A 169 16.41 -4.09 17.44
CA VAL A 169 16.00 -2.77 17.93
C VAL A 169 15.50 -1.90 16.78
N VAL A 170 14.69 -0.88 17.08
CA VAL A 170 14.38 0.17 16.11
C VAL A 170 15.69 0.88 15.73
N PRO A 171 16.10 0.89 14.45
CA PRO A 171 17.34 1.53 14.02
C PRO A 171 17.26 3.04 14.18
N GLY A 172 18.42 3.65 14.42
CA GLY A 172 18.58 5.09 14.36
C GLY A 172 18.60 5.60 12.92
N ARG A 173 18.47 6.92 12.79
CA ARG A 173 18.63 7.63 11.52
C ARG A 173 20.10 7.96 11.30
N TYR A 174 20.54 7.98 10.06
CA TYR A 174 21.92 8.36 9.72
C TYR A 174 21.95 9.50 8.70
N LEU A 175 23.05 10.25 8.68
CA LEU A 175 23.24 11.38 7.78
C LEU A 175 23.59 10.90 6.36
N ASN A 176 22.93 11.51 5.38
CA ASN A 176 23.26 11.43 3.97
C ASN A 176 23.43 12.87 3.46
N GLY A 177 24.67 13.35 3.47
CA GLY A 177 24.97 14.77 3.31
C GLY A 177 24.39 15.60 4.47
N PRO A 178 23.69 16.72 4.19
CA PRO A 178 23.15 17.60 5.23
C PRO A 178 21.84 17.10 5.86
N THR A 179 21.26 16.00 5.34
CA THR A 179 19.94 15.51 5.75
C THR A 179 20.02 14.10 6.32
N TYR A 180 19.15 13.75 7.27
CA TYR A 180 19.00 12.37 7.71
C TYR A 180 18.18 11.56 6.71
N ARG A 181 18.55 10.28 6.55
CA ARG A 181 17.63 9.27 6.03
C ARG A 181 16.69 8.79 7.13
N PRO A 182 15.40 8.50 6.83
CA PRO A 182 14.48 7.92 7.80
C PRO A 182 15.01 6.58 8.31
N ALA A 183 14.63 6.17 9.52
CA ALA A 183 15.01 4.87 10.06
C ALA A 183 14.51 3.74 9.15
N HIS A 184 15.39 2.79 8.82
CA HIS A 184 15.07 1.68 7.91
C HIS A 184 15.84 0.41 8.20
N ILE A 185 15.31 -0.70 7.69
CA ILE A 185 15.94 -2.03 7.69
C ILE A 185 16.09 -2.50 6.25
N HIS A 186 17.28 -2.95 5.88
CA HIS A 186 17.53 -3.48 4.55
C HIS A 186 17.24 -4.98 4.48
N TYR A 187 16.87 -5.42 3.27
CA TYR A 187 16.57 -6.79 2.93
C TYR A 187 17.23 -7.19 1.62
N LYS A 188 17.78 -8.42 1.60
CA LYS A 188 17.96 -9.22 0.39
C LYS A 188 17.17 -10.51 0.52
N VAL A 189 16.34 -10.81 -0.47
CA VAL A 189 15.50 -11.99 -0.46
C VAL A 189 15.71 -12.80 -1.72
N GLU A 190 15.99 -14.08 -1.55
CA GLU A 190 16.23 -15.01 -2.65
C GLU A 190 15.37 -16.26 -2.51
N ALA A 191 14.75 -16.67 -3.61
CA ALA A 191 14.00 -17.90 -3.70
C ALA A 191 14.24 -18.58 -5.05
N LYS A 192 14.22 -19.91 -5.07
CA LYS A 192 14.37 -20.67 -6.31
C LYS A 192 13.26 -20.29 -7.30
N GLY A 193 13.65 -20.01 -8.55
CA GLY A 193 12.71 -19.67 -9.64
C GLY A 193 12.13 -18.25 -9.59
N HIS A 194 12.65 -17.38 -8.70
CA HIS A 194 12.22 -16.00 -8.55
C HIS A 194 13.40 -15.05 -8.73
N GLU A 195 13.14 -13.81 -9.10
CA GLU A 195 14.17 -12.77 -9.12
C GLU A 195 14.60 -12.44 -7.68
N PRO A 196 15.92 -12.30 -7.41
CA PRO A 196 16.39 -11.75 -6.16
C PRO A 196 15.84 -10.34 -5.94
N LEU A 197 15.44 -10.03 -4.71
CA LEU A 197 14.96 -8.70 -4.33
C LEU A 197 15.93 -8.06 -3.34
N THR A 198 16.46 -6.90 -3.69
CA THR A 198 17.07 -5.96 -2.75
C THR A 198 16.07 -4.84 -2.46
N THR A 199 15.77 -4.59 -1.18
CA THR A 199 14.81 -3.55 -0.79
C THR A 199 15.10 -3.00 0.62
N GLN A 200 14.30 -2.02 1.03
CA GLN A 200 14.35 -1.39 2.35
C GLN A 200 12.95 -1.35 2.96
N LEU A 201 12.86 -1.47 4.28
CA LEU A 201 11.66 -1.30 5.08
C LEU A 201 11.78 -0.01 5.88
N TYR A 202 10.75 0.85 5.84
CA TYR A 202 10.67 2.11 6.56
C TYR A 202 9.54 2.10 7.58
N PHE A 203 9.56 3.05 8.53
CA PHE A 203 8.58 3.12 9.61
C PHE A 203 7.70 4.36 9.51
N ALA A 204 6.37 4.15 9.55
CA ALA A 204 5.39 5.23 9.53
C ALA A 204 5.63 6.22 10.70
N GLY A 205 5.49 7.51 10.40
CA GLY A 205 5.71 8.58 11.37
C GLY A 205 7.16 9.09 11.45
N ASP A 206 8.09 8.53 10.69
CA ASP A 206 9.43 9.10 10.60
C ASP A 206 9.40 10.46 9.87
N PRO A 207 9.92 11.56 10.48
CA PRO A 207 9.84 12.90 9.90
C PRO A 207 10.65 13.06 8.61
N TYR A 208 11.63 12.19 8.34
CA TYR A 208 12.48 12.27 7.16
C TYR A 208 11.92 11.52 5.93
N ILE A 209 10.78 10.84 6.06
CA ILE A 209 10.14 10.14 4.92
C ILE A 209 9.85 11.06 3.75
N LYS A 210 9.31 12.26 4.01
CA LYS A 210 8.90 13.19 2.93
C LYS A 210 10.08 13.76 2.14
N GLY A 211 11.26 13.80 2.74
CA GLY A 211 12.45 14.42 2.15
C GLY A 211 13.43 13.44 1.50
N ASP A 212 13.25 12.13 1.70
CA ASP A 212 14.15 11.11 1.17
C ASP A 212 13.62 10.54 -0.17
N ALA A 213 14.38 10.78 -1.25
CA ALA A 213 14.01 10.39 -2.61
C ALA A 213 13.98 8.86 -2.86
N PHE A 214 14.63 8.08 -1.99
CA PHE A 214 14.66 6.62 -2.09
C PHE A 214 13.43 5.97 -1.46
N VAL A 215 12.70 6.67 -0.59
CA VAL A 215 11.52 6.10 0.06
C VAL A 215 10.45 5.77 -1.00
N ARG A 216 9.86 4.59 -0.85
CA ARG A 216 8.65 4.17 -1.56
C ARG A 216 7.53 3.98 -0.56
N ALA A 217 6.35 4.52 -0.84
CA ALA A 217 5.22 4.47 0.08
C ALA A 217 4.79 3.03 0.42
N SER A 218 4.95 2.09 -0.52
CA SER A 218 4.64 0.67 -0.32
C SER A 218 5.57 -0.04 0.68
N LEU A 219 6.73 0.56 0.97
CA LEU A 219 7.76 0.01 1.85
C LEU A 219 7.68 0.59 3.28
N VAL A 220 6.69 1.44 3.56
CA VAL A 220 6.47 2.04 4.88
C VAL A 220 5.45 1.21 5.66
N ILE A 221 5.86 0.65 6.80
CA ILE A 221 4.96 -0.10 7.69
C ILE A 221 4.62 0.69 8.95
N SER A 222 3.46 0.38 9.52
CA SER A 222 3.12 0.82 10.88
C SER A 222 3.74 -0.13 11.90
N LEU A 223 4.24 0.44 12.99
CA LEU A 223 4.69 -0.31 14.16
C LEU A 223 3.64 -0.23 15.27
N TYR A 224 3.41 -1.35 15.94
CA TYR A 224 2.48 -1.46 17.06
C TYR A 224 3.26 -1.70 18.35
N SER A 225 2.81 -1.10 19.46
CA SER A 225 3.43 -1.33 20.77
C SER A 225 3.24 -2.77 21.24
N HIS A 226 4.28 -3.36 21.83
CA HIS A 226 4.22 -4.70 22.41
C HIS A 226 5.16 -4.79 23.63
N GLY A 227 4.57 -4.78 24.83
CA GLY A 227 5.33 -4.71 26.07
C GLY A 227 6.24 -3.47 26.10
N LYS A 228 7.54 -3.68 26.33
CA LYS A 228 8.56 -2.61 26.31
C LYS A 228 9.08 -2.27 24.90
N GLY A 229 8.58 -2.94 23.86
CA GLY A 229 9.07 -2.83 22.48
C GLY A 229 7.98 -2.56 21.45
N LYS A 230 8.30 -2.84 20.19
CA LYS A 230 7.44 -2.66 19.02
C LYS A 230 7.38 -3.93 18.17
N LYS A 231 6.30 -4.07 17.41
CA LYS A 231 6.10 -5.12 16.41
C LYS A 231 5.75 -4.52 15.06
N GLY A 232 6.27 -5.11 13.99
CA GLY A 232 5.95 -4.77 12.60
C GLY A 232 5.71 -6.01 11.76
N VAL A 233 4.89 -5.86 10.71
CA VAL A 233 4.66 -6.90 9.71
C VAL A 233 5.11 -6.38 8.35
N PHE A 234 5.97 -7.12 7.67
CA PHE A 234 6.48 -6.79 6.34
C PHE A 234 6.39 -8.01 5.42
N ASN A 235 5.30 -8.08 4.65
CA ASN A 235 5.13 -9.15 3.66
C ASN A 235 5.88 -8.80 2.38
N ILE A 236 6.51 -9.81 1.78
CA ILE A 236 7.36 -9.64 0.60
C ILE A 236 6.77 -10.47 -0.53
N VAL A 237 6.66 -9.89 -1.73
CA VAL A 237 6.20 -10.56 -2.94
C VAL A 237 7.35 -10.57 -3.93
N LEU A 238 7.88 -11.75 -4.26
CA LEU A 238 8.97 -11.89 -5.22
C LEU A 238 8.44 -11.97 -6.65
N ALA A 239 9.11 -11.26 -7.56
CA ALA A 239 8.84 -11.38 -8.98
C ALA A 239 9.28 -12.75 -9.51
N LYS A 240 8.59 -13.25 -10.53
CA LYS A 240 8.98 -14.49 -11.22
C LYS A 240 10.26 -14.22 -12.02
N LYS A 241 11.18 -15.19 -12.03
CA LYS A 241 12.38 -15.11 -12.87
C LYS A 241 11.97 -15.08 -14.35
N GLN A 242 12.53 -14.15 -15.12
CA GLN A 242 12.28 -14.06 -16.57
C GLN A 242 12.89 -15.24 -17.32
#